data_AF-I2FXL5-F1
#
_entry.id   AF-I2FXL5-F1
#
_cell.length_a   1.000
_cell.length_b   1.000
_cell.length_c   1.000
_cell.angle_alpha   90.00
_cell.angle_beta   90.00
_cell.angle_gamma   90.00
#
_symmetry.space_group_name_H-M   'P 1'
#
loop_
_entity.id
_entity.type
_entity.pdbx_description
1 polymer ?
#
loop_
_entity_poly.entity_id
_entity_poly.type
_entity_poly.pdbx_seq_one_letter_code
_entity_poly.pdbx_strand_id
1 'polypeptide(L)'
;MLHSTEAQSREIDHEKIASLAISTYLNKLPPRGAKPGTKSNGHLEWTVLAAFILSFPSPTSPSGRDYALISLATGLKCLPYTSLPPNGDVLHDQHAEVLARRGARLWLLNRLHSEVNTGEEGGPKLFEKVEDGERRKLSQEVQVHLYVSTLPCGDASNKLLEFQRAAQDQVAGKDGALTLAELLELHTTDSGLCRNAETGGTGGEGSVVRGRASSSHPSSSSNSVTGSLRTKPGRPDSPPSIAMSCSDKIALWNASEIGIQGSLLSALLTPIYINSITISDHPTRHIFPSFPLDPSGSETEEKQRAALRRVLAKDCKRALNRARTQQEGQEMEAGWSHQPFADSRESKLEQAWSAFSSDITTAQQGPKDKTEAFKANHDPSSCPNSVLHIASPTFEGGKTENLVSGTKMGAPTKRAKAKEGGLGEPLKSAARSVVCKLNYYQSVVTLYSSISGKDLDQAKGEMLYCDAKAGLLGGGTKAHRKRKDELLGSREDAQKVVERFLSRARDATAIRGGQRREEEKNSMVNAGKVDEELEEEEADGQRGPVATFNGWLRTPASFARFDLHGRTTSVQ
;
A
#
# COMPACT_ATOMS: atom_id res chain seq x y z
N MET A 1 7.56 -44.60 2.11
CA MET A 1 8.62 -43.56 2.05
C MET A 1 8.54 -42.76 0.74
N LEU A 2 7.37 -42.21 0.36
CA LEU A 2 7.23 -41.39 -0.88
C LEU A 2 6.31 -40.16 -0.66
N HIS A 3 6.29 -39.59 0.54
CA HIS A 3 5.52 -38.36 0.86
C HIS A 3 6.41 -37.20 1.33
N SER A 4 7.72 -37.29 1.14
CA SER A 4 8.69 -36.33 1.68
C SER A 4 9.34 -35.42 0.63
N THR A 5 9.16 -35.67 -0.67
CA THR A 5 9.93 -34.99 -1.73
C THR A 5 9.19 -33.83 -2.40
N GLU A 6 7.85 -33.79 -2.40
CA GLU A 6 7.11 -32.67 -3.00
C GLU A 6 7.11 -31.41 -2.11
N ALA A 7 7.21 -31.56 -0.78
CA ALA A 7 7.13 -30.44 0.16
C ALA A 7 8.36 -29.51 0.15
N GLN A 8 9.54 -29.99 -0.28
CA GLN A 8 10.76 -29.16 -0.40
C GLN A 8 10.73 -28.22 -1.63
N SER A 9 9.81 -28.41 -2.59
CA SER A 9 9.81 -27.70 -3.88
C SER A 9 9.19 -26.29 -3.88
N ARG A 10 8.74 -25.78 -2.72
CA ARG A 10 8.03 -24.49 -2.60
C ARG A 10 8.53 -23.57 -1.48
N GLU A 11 9.69 -23.85 -0.89
CA GLU A 11 10.27 -22.95 0.12
C GLU A 11 10.57 -21.57 -0.49
N ILE A 12 10.16 -20.52 0.22
CA ILE A 12 10.26 -19.13 -0.23
C ILE A 12 11.59 -18.55 0.22
N ASP A 13 12.44 -18.21 -0.74
CA ASP A 13 13.74 -17.60 -0.46
C ASP A 13 13.60 -16.08 -0.28
N HIS A 14 13.31 -15.68 0.96
CA HIS A 14 13.14 -14.27 1.33
C HIS A 14 14.41 -13.43 1.09
N GLU A 15 15.60 -14.01 1.24
CA GLU A 15 16.85 -13.28 1.02
C GLU A 15 17.10 -13.04 -0.47
N LYS A 16 16.87 -14.03 -1.33
CA LYS A 16 16.97 -13.86 -2.79
C LYS A 16 15.95 -12.84 -3.31
N ILE A 17 14.72 -12.84 -2.77
CA ILE A 17 13.70 -11.81 -3.07
C ILE A 17 14.21 -10.41 -2.72
N ALA A 18 14.76 -10.23 -1.50
CA ALA A 18 15.26 -8.94 -1.05
C ALA A 18 16.51 -8.50 -1.83
N SER A 19 17.46 -9.40 -2.06
CA SER A 19 18.67 -9.14 -2.86
C SER A 19 18.32 -8.68 -4.27
N LEU A 20 17.34 -9.32 -4.91
CA LEU A 20 16.91 -8.94 -6.25
C LEU A 20 16.30 -7.54 -6.27
N ALA A 21 15.46 -7.20 -5.30
CA ALA A 21 14.86 -5.88 -5.18
C ALA A 21 15.92 -4.80 -4.89
N ILE A 22 16.79 -5.01 -3.91
CA ILE A 22 17.82 -4.06 -3.48
C ILE A 22 18.87 -3.87 -4.57
N SER A 23 19.39 -4.96 -5.17
CA SER A 23 20.38 -4.86 -6.26
C SER A 23 19.82 -4.17 -7.50
N THR A 24 18.54 -4.40 -7.84
CA THR A 24 17.88 -3.67 -8.94
C THR A 24 17.78 -2.18 -8.60
N TYR A 25 17.39 -1.83 -7.38
CA TYR A 25 17.37 -0.44 -6.92
C TYR A 25 18.76 0.22 -7.02
N LEU A 26 19.81 -0.47 -6.58
CA LEU A 26 21.16 0.07 -6.59
C LEU A 26 21.72 0.22 -8.01
N ASN A 27 21.56 -0.83 -8.84
CA ASN A 27 22.31 -0.98 -10.09
C ASN A 27 21.54 -0.59 -11.35
N LYS A 28 20.20 -0.56 -11.32
CA LYS A 28 19.36 -0.28 -12.51
C LYS A 28 18.66 1.07 -12.47
N LEU A 29 18.39 1.62 -11.28
CA LEU A 29 17.75 2.92 -11.15
C LEU A 29 18.78 4.05 -11.27
N PRO A 30 18.43 5.18 -11.92
CA PRO A 30 19.36 6.28 -12.11
C PRO A 30 19.84 6.84 -10.76
N PRO A 31 21.14 7.14 -10.61
CA PRO A 31 21.69 7.57 -9.33
C PRO A 31 21.29 9.00 -8.95
N ARG A 32 20.94 9.86 -9.93
CA ARG A 32 20.58 11.27 -9.73
C ARG A 32 19.13 11.55 -10.07
N GLY A 33 18.50 12.48 -9.34
CA GLY A 33 17.14 12.98 -9.57
C GLY A 33 16.00 12.04 -9.18
N ALA A 34 16.31 10.83 -8.70
CA ALA A 34 15.35 9.76 -8.47
C ALA A 34 15.41 9.19 -7.04
N LYS A 35 16.62 9.02 -6.51
CA LYS A 35 16.89 8.48 -5.18
C LYS A 35 16.89 9.59 -4.12
N PRO A 36 16.62 9.27 -2.85
CA PRO A 36 16.71 10.24 -1.76
C PRO A 36 18.09 10.90 -1.71
N GLY A 37 18.11 12.23 -1.60
CA GLY A 37 19.34 13.01 -1.54
C GLY A 37 19.56 13.68 -0.18
N THR A 38 20.47 14.65 -0.16
CA THR A 38 20.63 15.59 0.95
C THR A 38 19.95 16.91 0.57
N LYS A 39 19.10 17.43 1.43
CA LYS A 39 18.44 18.73 1.23
C LYS A 39 19.43 19.88 1.38
N SER A 40 19.04 21.07 0.92
CA SER A 40 19.84 22.30 1.06
C SER A 40 20.14 22.67 2.52
N ASN A 41 19.31 22.23 3.47
CA ASN A 41 19.51 22.40 4.91
C ASN A 41 20.32 21.27 5.56
N GLY A 42 20.95 20.38 4.79
CA GLY A 42 21.76 19.28 5.30
C GLY A 42 20.99 18.03 5.74
N HIS A 43 19.66 18.08 5.82
CA HIS A 43 18.87 16.91 6.21
C HIS A 43 18.90 15.84 5.11
N LEU A 44 19.16 14.60 5.52
CA LEU A 44 19.05 13.43 4.64
C LEU A 44 17.58 13.16 4.30
N GLU A 45 17.34 12.70 3.07
CA GLU A 45 16.06 12.17 2.67
C GLU A 45 16.02 10.65 2.78
N TRP A 46 14.85 10.08 3.08
CA TRP A 46 14.61 8.64 3.09
C TRP A 46 13.35 8.27 2.29
N THR A 47 13.25 7.00 1.88
CA THR A 47 12.09 6.45 1.16
C THR A 47 11.76 5.03 1.61
N VAL A 48 10.70 4.47 1.04
CA VAL A 48 10.37 3.04 1.12
C VAL A 48 10.54 2.43 -0.26
N LEU A 49 11.07 1.21 -0.31
CA LEU A 49 11.21 0.40 -1.51
C LEU A 49 10.20 -0.74 -1.48
N ALA A 50 9.55 -1.00 -2.61
CA ALA A 50 8.73 -2.19 -2.79
C ALA A 50 8.93 -2.78 -4.19
N ALA A 51 8.80 -4.09 -4.32
CA ALA A 51 8.93 -4.78 -5.60
C ALA A 51 8.01 -5.99 -5.71
N PHE A 52 7.48 -6.23 -6.91
CA PHE A 52 6.82 -7.48 -7.28
C PHE A 52 7.82 -8.37 -8.01
N ILE A 53 7.98 -9.59 -7.50
CA ILE A 53 8.85 -10.63 -8.01
C ILE A 53 8.00 -11.85 -8.34
N LEU A 54 8.33 -12.55 -9.42
CA LEU A 54 7.80 -13.88 -9.72
C LEU A 54 8.85 -14.93 -9.35
N SER A 55 8.42 -16.07 -8.80
CA SER A 55 9.24 -17.28 -8.81
C SER A 55 8.60 -18.35 -9.68
N PHE A 56 9.42 -19.14 -10.37
CA PHE A 56 8.99 -20.22 -11.25
C PHE A 56 10.07 -21.32 -11.30
N PRO A 57 9.74 -22.54 -11.75
CA PRO A 57 10.71 -23.64 -11.82
C PRO A 57 11.94 -23.24 -12.64
N SER A 58 13.13 -23.54 -12.11
CA SER A 58 14.36 -23.24 -12.83
C SER A 58 14.58 -24.25 -13.96
N PRO A 59 14.88 -23.81 -15.19
CA PRO A 59 15.26 -24.71 -16.28
C PRO A 59 16.57 -25.46 -16.01
N THR A 60 17.41 -24.92 -15.12
CA THR A 60 18.78 -25.40 -14.85
C THR A 60 18.92 -26.15 -13.53
N SER A 61 17.89 -26.12 -12.69
CA SER A 61 17.89 -26.77 -11.38
C SER A 61 16.56 -27.49 -11.16
N PRO A 62 16.50 -28.84 -11.25
CA PRO A 62 15.26 -29.61 -11.17
C PRO A 62 14.45 -29.40 -9.88
N SER A 63 15.10 -29.02 -8.78
CA SER A 63 14.49 -28.69 -7.49
C SER A 63 14.55 -27.19 -7.16
N GLY A 64 15.16 -26.37 -8.03
CA GLY A 64 15.40 -24.96 -7.80
C GLY A 64 14.32 -24.07 -8.41
N ARG A 65 14.23 -22.84 -7.88
CA ARG A 65 13.34 -21.80 -8.39
C ARG A 65 14.14 -20.59 -8.83
N ASP A 66 13.81 -20.08 -10.01
CA ASP A 66 14.30 -18.80 -10.49
C ASP A 66 13.36 -17.68 -10.04
N TYR A 67 13.94 -16.51 -9.81
CA TYR A 67 13.23 -15.34 -9.31
C TYR A 67 13.45 -14.19 -10.28
N ALA A 68 12.37 -13.56 -10.73
CA ALA A 68 12.42 -12.46 -11.69
C ALA A 68 11.60 -11.26 -11.21
N LEU A 69 12.23 -10.10 -11.15
CA LEU A 69 11.57 -8.85 -10.79
C LEU A 69 10.74 -8.35 -11.97
N ILE A 70 9.46 -8.06 -11.74
CA ILE A 70 8.55 -7.56 -12.77
C ILE A 70 8.25 -6.06 -12.63
N SER A 71 8.27 -5.56 -11.39
CA SER A 71 8.14 -4.14 -11.11
C SER A 71 8.73 -3.77 -9.76
N LEU A 72 9.31 -2.58 -9.68
CA LEU A 72 9.90 -2.01 -8.47
C LEU A 72 9.49 -0.55 -8.37
N ALA A 73 9.24 -0.07 -7.15
CA ALA A 73 8.99 1.34 -6.94
C ALA A 73 9.50 1.83 -5.59
N THR A 74 9.76 3.14 -5.52
CA THR A 74 9.92 3.86 -4.26
C THR A 74 8.84 4.90 -4.09
N GLY A 75 8.50 5.24 -2.84
CA GLY A 75 7.65 6.39 -2.57
C GLY A 75 6.85 6.32 -1.27
N LEU A 76 6.41 7.51 -0.82
CA LEU A 76 5.82 7.76 0.49
C LEU A 76 4.60 8.70 0.46
N LYS A 77 4.20 9.17 -0.73
CA LYS A 77 3.29 10.29 -0.87
C LYS A 77 1.98 9.87 -1.54
N CYS A 78 0.92 10.54 -1.15
CA CYS A 78 -0.38 10.47 -1.82
C CYS A 78 -0.92 11.90 -1.97
N LEU A 79 -1.74 12.11 -2.98
CA LEU A 79 -2.37 13.40 -3.22
C LEU A 79 -3.53 13.63 -2.23
N PRO A 80 -3.73 14.88 -1.79
CA PRO A 80 -4.93 15.23 -1.06
C PRO A 80 -6.15 15.15 -1.97
N TYR A 81 -7.34 14.98 -1.38
CA TYR A 81 -8.58 14.82 -2.14
C TYR A 81 -8.83 15.99 -3.11
N THR A 82 -8.55 17.21 -2.66
CA THR A 82 -8.72 18.45 -3.43
C THR A 82 -7.79 18.56 -4.65
N SER A 83 -6.75 17.74 -4.74
CA SER A 83 -5.81 17.71 -5.87
C SER A 83 -6.06 16.53 -6.82
N LEU A 84 -7.11 15.75 -6.63
CA LEU A 84 -7.45 14.65 -7.54
C LEU A 84 -8.09 15.22 -8.82
N PRO A 85 -7.54 14.92 -10.01
CA PRO A 85 -8.17 15.35 -11.25
C PRO A 85 -9.18 14.30 -11.77
N PRO A 86 -10.26 14.73 -12.44
CA PRO A 86 -11.28 13.82 -12.97
C PRO A 86 -10.82 13.05 -14.21
N ASN A 87 -9.77 13.52 -14.89
CA ASN A 87 -9.26 12.99 -16.17
C ASN A 87 -8.49 11.66 -16.06
N GLY A 88 -8.24 11.15 -14.85
CA GLY A 88 -7.48 9.91 -14.64
C GLY A 88 -6.00 9.98 -15.00
N ASP A 89 -5.44 11.18 -15.18
CA ASP A 89 -4.11 11.45 -15.74
C ASP A 89 -3.00 11.64 -14.71
N VAL A 90 -3.33 11.65 -13.42
CA VAL A 90 -2.40 11.81 -12.29
C VAL A 90 -2.50 10.60 -11.35
N LEU A 91 -1.39 10.21 -10.72
CA LEU A 91 -1.35 9.15 -9.72
C LEU A 91 -1.82 9.66 -8.35
N HIS A 92 -2.83 9.02 -7.79
CA HIS A 92 -3.41 9.43 -6.49
C HIS A 92 -2.55 8.99 -5.30
N ASP A 93 -1.93 7.81 -5.38
CA ASP A 93 -1.13 7.22 -4.31
C ASP A 93 0.14 6.64 -4.94
N GLN A 94 1.28 7.18 -4.48
CA GLN A 94 2.63 6.83 -4.92
C GLN A 94 3.42 6.16 -3.79
N HIS A 95 2.75 5.62 -2.77
CA HIS A 95 3.39 4.67 -1.89
C HIS A 95 3.99 3.51 -2.70
N ALA A 96 5.20 3.09 -2.32
CA ALA A 96 6.00 2.12 -3.06
C ALA A 96 5.20 0.86 -3.45
N GLU A 97 4.44 0.28 -2.52
CA GLU A 97 3.67 -0.95 -2.74
C GLU A 97 2.57 -0.76 -3.78
N VAL A 98 1.90 0.40 -3.74
CA VAL A 98 0.82 0.77 -4.66
C VAL A 98 1.37 1.04 -6.05
N LEU A 99 2.49 1.74 -6.13
CA LEU A 99 3.14 2.10 -7.39
C LEU A 99 3.77 0.87 -8.05
N ALA A 100 4.43 0.00 -7.29
CA ALA A 100 4.95 -1.28 -7.77
C ALA A 100 3.84 -2.19 -8.28
N ARG A 101 2.68 -2.27 -7.61
CA ARG A 101 1.52 -3.01 -8.13
C ARG A 101 1.06 -2.46 -9.47
N ARG A 102 0.99 -1.13 -9.61
CA ARG A 102 0.58 -0.50 -10.87
C ARG A 102 1.52 -0.87 -12.01
N GLY A 103 2.83 -0.88 -11.75
CA GLY A 103 3.83 -1.36 -12.71
C GLY A 103 3.67 -2.85 -13.02
N ALA A 104 3.49 -3.70 -12.01
CA ALA A 104 3.28 -5.14 -12.18
C ALA A 104 2.06 -5.44 -13.06
N ARG A 105 0.96 -4.68 -12.93
CA ARG A 105 -0.23 -4.83 -13.77
C ARG A 105 0.03 -4.49 -15.24
N LEU A 106 0.84 -3.48 -15.51
CA LEU A 106 1.23 -3.13 -16.87
C LEU A 106 2.21 -4.17 -17.43
N TRP A 107 3.12 -4.69 -16.60
CA TRP A 107 4.01 -5.78 -16.96
C TRP A 107 3.23 -7.04 -17.34
N LEU A 108 2.27 -7.47 -16.50
CA LEU A 108 1.43 -8.64 -16.75
C LEU A 108 0.65 -8.52 -18.05
N LEU A 109 0.09 -7.34 -18.34
CA LEU A 109 -0.60 -7.08 -19.61
C LEU A 109 0.34 -7.26 -20.81
N ASN A 110 1.53 -6.67 -20.77
CA ASN A 110 2.50 -6.74 -21.87
C ASN A 110 3.10 -8.15 -22.01
N ARG A 111 3.36 -8.85 -20.90
CA ARG A 111 3.81 -10.24 -20.91
C ARG A 111 2.77 -11.16 -21.52
N LEU A 112 1.51 -11.02 -21.12
CA LEU A 112 0.41 -11.78 -21.71
C LEU A 112 0.29 -11.51 -23.21
N HIS A 113 0.35 -10.25 -23.63
CA HIS A 113 0.35 -9.89 -25.05
C HIS A 113 1.52 -10.53 -25.81
N SER A 114 2.72 -10.54 -25.23
CA SER A 114 3.87 -11.21 -25.82
C SER A 114 3.63 -12.71 -25.97
N GLU A 115 3.27 -13.42 -24.89
CA GLU A 115 3.06 -14.87 -24.93
C GLU A 115 1.95 -15.30 -25.90
N VAL A 116 0.92 -14.47 -26.10
CA VAL A 116 -0.15 -14.75 -27.08
C VAL A 116 0.34 -14.62 -28.52
N ASN A 117 1.21 -13.65 -28.82
CA ASN A 117 1.60 -13.32 -30.18
C ASN A 117 2.94 -13.94 -30.64
N THR A 118 3.89 -14.17 -29.72
CA THR A 118 5.23 -14.67 -30.04
C THR A 118 5.44 -16.14 -29.69
N GLY A 119 4.46 -16.80 -29.05
CA GLY A 119 4.59 -18.19 -28.64
C GLY A 119 5.77 -18.42 -27.67
N GLU A 120 6.60 -19.42 -27.96
CA GLU A 120 7.68 -19.89 -27.08
C GLU A 120 9.00 -19.10 -27.20
N GLU A 121 9.14 -18.23 -28.21
CA GLU A 121 10.37 -17.46 -28.45
C GLU A 121 10.58 -16.30 -27.43
N GLY A 122 9.61 -16.07 -26.53
CA GLY A 122 9.58 -14.92 -25.63
C GLY A 122 10.11 -15.15 -24.20
N GLY A 123 10.63 -16.32 -23.84
CA GLY A 123 11.04 -16.68 -22.47
C GLY A 123 10.02 -17.58 -21.74
N PRO A 124 10.13 -17.79 -20.41
CA PRO A 124 9.37 -18.81 -19.69
C PRO A 124 7.85 -18.59 -19.81
N LYS A 125 7.10 -19.64 -20.11
CA LYS A 125 5.64 -19.56 -20.24
C LYS A 125 4.99 -19.41 -18.88
N LEU A 126 4.33 -18.28 -18.62
CA LEU A 126 3.74 -17.97 -17.32
C LEU A 126 2.23 -18.12 -17.30
N PHE A 127 1.57 -18.11 -18.46
CA PHE A 127 0.12 -18.11 -18.56
C PHE A 127 -0.45 -19.38 -19.21
N GLU A 128 -1.53 -19.88 -18.63
CA GLU A 128 -2.32 -21.02 -19.13
C GLU A 128 -3.70 -20.54 -19.59
N LYS A 129 -4.28 -21.19 -20.60
CA LYS A 129 -5.67 -20.92 -21.00
C LYS A 129 -6.63 -21.44 -19.91
N VAL A 130 -7.71 -20.69 -19.68
CA VAL A 130 -8.84 -21.16 -18.88
C VAL A 130 -9.85 -21.86 -19.81
N GLU A 131 -10.67 -22.74 -19.27
CA GLU A 131 -11.72 -23.47 -20.02
C GLU A 131 -12.71 -22.54 -20.75
N ASP A 132 -12.92 -21.32 -20.23
CA ASP A 132 -13.76 -20.30 -20.87
C ASP A 132 -13.16 -19.76 -22.20
N GLY A 133 -11.91 -20.10 -22.52
CA GLY A 133 -11.22 -19.73 -23.76
C GLY A 133 -10.78 -18.26 -23.86
N GLU A 134 -11.39 -17.37 -23.08
CA GLU A 134 -11.22 -15.92 -23.16
C GLU A 134 -10.14 -15.39 -22.20
N ARG A 135 -10.02 -16.00 -21.02
CA ARG A 135 -9.08 -15.58 -19.98
C ARG A 135 -7.89 -16.52 -19.89
N ARG A 136 -6.79 -15.98 -19.37
CA ARG A 136 -5.66 -16.77 -18.92
C ARG A 136 -5.59 -16.82 -17.40
N LYS A 137 -4.98 -17.87 -16.87
CA LYS A 137 -4.56 -17.96 -15.47
C LYS A 137 -3.04 -18.00 -15.41
N LEU A 138 -2.48 -17.49 -14.33
CA LEU A 138 -1.07 -17.71 -14.04
C LEU A 138 -0.85 -19.21 -13.78
N SER A 139 0.22 -19.78 -14.30
CA SER A 139 0.54 -21.19 -14.08
C SER A 139 0.67 -21.49 -12.58
N GLN A 140 0.25 -22.69 -12.18
CA GLN A 140 0.27 -23.10 -10.77
C GLN A 140 1.70 -23.19 -10.18
N GLU A 141 2.70 -23.29 -11.05
CA GLU A 141 4.11 -23.34 -10.65
C GLU A 141 4.72 -21.96 -10.46
N VAL A 142 4.03 -20.89 -10.88
CA VAL A 142 4.48 -19.51 -10.75
C VAL A 142 3.87 -18.88 -9.49
N GLN A 143 4.71 -18.29 -8.65
CA GLN A 143 4.29 -17.59 -7.44
C GLN A 143 4.63 -16.10 -7.52
N VAL A 144 3.78 -15.26 -6.92
CA VAL A 144 3.98 -13.81 -6.84
C VAL A 144 4.43 -13.43 -5.44
N HIS A 145 5.53 -12.70 -5.37
CA HIS A 145 6.13 -12.25 -4.11
C HIS A 145 6.19 -10.71 -4.08
N LEU A 146 5.91 -10.13 -2.92
CA LEU A 146 6.03 -8.71 -2.66
C LEU A 146 7.18 -8.46 -1.69
N TYR A 147 8.22 -7.76 -2.12
CA TYR A 147 9.20 -7.18 -1.20
C TYR A 147 8.72 -5.80 -0.75
N VAL A 148 8.87 -5.47 0.54
CA VAL A 148 8.74 -4.11 1.07
C VAL A 148 9.84 -3.85 2.10
N SER A 149 10.53 -2.70 2.02
CA SER A 149 11.63 -2.38 2.93
C SER A 149 11.19 -2.09 4.38
N THR A 150 9.89 -2.09 4.66
CA THR A 150 9.29 -1.96 6.01
C THR A 150 7.87 -2.51 5.99
N LEU A 151 7.24 -2.69 7.16
CA LEU A 151 5.87 -3.17 7.23
C LEU A 151 4.89 -2.20 6.52
N PRO A 152 3.93 -2.72 5.72
CA PRO A 152 2.97 -1.87 5.02
C PRO A 152 2.19 -0.99 5.98
N CYS A 153 2.09 0.30 5.69
CA CYS A 153 1.38 1.24 6.56
C CYS A 153 -0.09 0.85 6.75
N GLY A 154 -0.59 1.00 7.98
CA GLY A 154 -1.94 0.62 8.36
C GLY A 154 -1.93 -0.44 9.45
N ASP A 155 -2.90 -1.35 9.39
CA ASP A 155 -3.09 -2.38 10.41
C ASP A 155 -1.86 -3.30 10.59
N ALA A 156 -1.13 -3.58 9.50
CA ALA A 156 0.04 -4.48 9.52
C ALA A 156 1.27 -3.88 10.23
N SER A 157 1.31 -2.56 10.45
CA SER A 157 2.45 -1.87 11.08
C SER A 157 2.16 -1.37 12.49
N ASN A 158 0.96 -1.60 13.04
CA ASN A 158 0.55 -1.01 14.32
C ASN A 158 1.42 -1.47 15.48
N LYS A 159 1.68 -2.77 15.58
CA LYS A 159 2.56 -3.31 16.62
C LYS A 159 3.98 -2.77 16.49
N LEU A 160 4.54 -2.71 15.27
CA LEU A 160 5.87 -2.11 15.07
C LEU A 160 5.91 -0.66 15.58
N LEU A 161 4.88 0.14 15.32
CA LEU A 161 4.79 1.52 15.82
C LEU A 161 4.66 1.58 17.35
N GLU A 162 3.94 0.64 17.97
CA GLU A 162 3.83 0.51 19.42
C GLU A 162 5.22 0.27 20.05
N PHE A 163 5.97 -0.71 19.54
CA PHE A 163 7.33 -0.99 20.01
C PHE A 163 8.30 0.17 19.73
N GLN A 164 8.21 0.84 18.58
CA GLN A 164 9.02 2.03 18.29
C GLN A 164 8.72 3.20 19.26
N ARG A 165 7.46 3.37 19.66
CA ARG A 165 7.08 4.38 20.66
C ARG A 165 7.59 4.01 22.05
N ALA A 166 7.45 2.75 22.46
CA ALA A 166 7.98 2.27 23.73
C ALA A 166 9.50 2.45 23.81
N ALA A 167 10.24 2.14 22.74
CA ALA A 167 11.68 2.40 22.65
C ALA A 167 12.01 3.90 22.81
N GLN A 168 11.24 4.77 22.17
CA GLN A 168 11.42 6.22 22.29
C GLN A 168 11.10 6.75 23.70
N ASP A 169 10.02 6.28 24.32
CA ASP A 169 9.62 6.66 25.67
C ASP A 169 10.65 6.18 26.72
N GLN A 170 11.24 4.99 26.52
CA GLN A 170 12.33 4.47 27.35
C GLN A 170 13.59 5.33 27.23
N VAL A 171 14.02 5.68 26.01
CA VAL A 171 15.17 6.58 25.79
C VAL A 171 14.91 7.98 26.36
N ALA A 172 13.66 8.45 26.34
CA ALA A 172 13.27 9.74 26.92
C ALA A 172 13.18 9.73 28.46
N GLY A 173 13.24 8.56 29.10
CA GLY A 173 13.11 8.41 30.55
C GLY A 173 11.72 8.77 31.07
N LYS A 174 10.66 8.42 30.33
CA LYS A 174 9.28 8.76 30.70
C LYS A 174 8.77 7.86 31.81
N ASP A 175 8.27 8.46 32.89
CA ASP A 175 7.72 7.74 34.04
C ASP A 175 6.55 6.83 33.66
N GLY A 176 6.58 5.59 34.14
CA GLY A 176 5.53 4.59 33.91
C GLY A 176 5.46 4.03 32.47
N ALA A 177 6.46 4.30 31.63
CA ALA A 177 6.56 3.65 30.32
C ALA A 177 6.87 2.15 30.49
N LEU A 178 6.12 1.30 29.77
CA LEU A 178 6.42 -0.13 29.67
C LEU A 178 7.81 -0.33 29.07
N THR A 179 8.58 -1.24 29.65
CA THR A 179 9.83 -1.70 29.03
C THR A 179 9.50 -2.52 27.78
N LEU A 180 10.46 -2.58 26.87
CA LEU A 180 10.31 -3.38 25.65
C LEU A 180 10.18 -4.89 25.93
N ALA A 181 10.81 -5.38 27.00
CA ALA A 181 10.69 -6.77 27.43
C ALA A 181 9.28 -7.09 27.93
N GLU A 182 8.71 -6.24 28.79
CA GLU A 182 7.33 -6.37 29.27
C GLU A 182 6.33 -6.30 28.11
N LEU A 183 6.53 -5.35 27.18
CA LEU A 183 5.67 -5.24 26.01
C LEU A 183 5.75 -6.48 25.11
N LEU A 184 6.95 -7.06 24.95
CA LEU A 184 7.13 -8.30 24.21
C LEU A 184 6.44 -9.48 24.90
N GLU A 185 6.54 -9.58 26.22
CA GLU A 185 5.86 -10.59 27.03
C GLU A 185 4.34 -10.51 26.82
N LEU A 186 3.74 -9.31 26.92
CA LEU A 186 2.31 -9.09 26.67
C LEU A 186 1.82 -9.59 25.31
N HIS A 187 2.65 -9.54 24.27
CA HIS A 187 2.31 -10.01 22.93
C HIS A 187 2.73 -11.46 22.64
N THR A 188 3.46 -12.11 23.55
CA THR A 188 3.96 -13.49 23.40
C THR A 188 3.34 -14.49 24.38
N THR A 189 2.96 -14.06 25.59
CA THR A 189 2.17 -14.87 26.51
C THR A 189 0.74 -14.95 25.99
N ASP A 190 0.28 -16.17 25.71
CA ASP A 190 -1.09 -16.48 25.31
C ASP A 190 -2.01 -16.41 26.55
N SER A 191 -1.99 -15.28 27.25
CA SER A 191 -2.74 -15.03 28.49
C SER A 191 -4.22 -14.86 28.17
N GLY A 192 -4.92 -15.91 27.74
CA GLY A 192 -6.36 -16.14 27.93
C GLY A 192 -7.35 -15.05 27.47
N LEU A 193 -6.88 -13.97 26.86
CA LEU A 193 -7.66 -12.95 26.15
C LEU A 193 -7.45 -13.15 24.66
N CYS A 194 -7.40 -14.40 24.23
CA CYS A 194 -8.13 -14.82 23.04
C CYS A 194 -9.61 -14.50 23.28
N ARG A 195 -10.00 -13.21 23.25
CA ARG A 195 -11.31 -12.88 22.73
C ARG A 195 -11.25 -13.37 21.31
N ASN A 196 -11.88 -14.52 21.09
CA ASN A 196 -12.28 -14.92 19.76
C ASN A 196 -12.76 -13.65 19.06
N ALA A 197 -12.03 -13.21 18.04
CA ALA A 197 -12.63 -12.47 16.96
C ALA A 197 -13.50 -13.48 16.20
N GLU A 198 -14.48 -14.04 16.90
CA GLU A 198 -15.65 -14.64 16.31
C GLU A 198 -16.28 -13.52 15.49
N THR A 199 -16.54 -13.86 14.25
CA THR A 199 -17.24 -13.10 13.22
C THR A 199 -18.71 -12.79 13.61
N GLY A 200 -18.95 -12.24 14.80
CA GLY A 200 -20.29 -12.19 15.40
C GLY A 200 -20.56 -11.06 16.40
N GLY A 201 -19.80 -9.96 16.39
CA GLY A 201 -20.10 -8.77 17.21
C GLY A 201 -20.88 -7.72 16.43
N THR A 202 -22.21 -7.69 16.55
CA THR A 202 -23.02 -6.52 16.20
C THR A 202 -22.85 -5.44 17.26
N GLY A 203 -22.37 -4.25 16.87
CA GLY A 203 -22.26 -3.05 17.70
C GLY A 203 -20.82 -2.52 17.80
N GLY A 204 -20.49 -1.27 17.47
CA GLY A 204 -21.21 -0.14 16.90
C GLY A 204 -20.20 0.77 16.19
N GLU A 205 -20.69 1.57 15.24
CA GLU A 205 -19.96 2.58 14.44
C GLU A 205 -18.50 2.26 14.02
N GLY A 206 -18.36 1.72 12.81
CA GLY A 206 -17.08 1.54 12.10
C GLY A 206 -16.43 2.88 11.70
N SER A 207 -15.93 3.63 12.68
CA SER A 207 -15.24 4.90 12.48
C SER A 207 -13.92 4.66 11.76
N VAL A 208 -13.81 5.12 10.52
CA VAL A 208 -12.53 5.11 9.81
C VAL A 208 -11.58 6.10 10.44
N VAL A 209 -10.45 5.55 10.88
CA VAL A 209 -9.46 6.28 11.64
C VAL A 209 -8.51 6.98 10.68
N ARG A 210 -8.36 8.29 10.89
CA ARG A 210 -7.33 9.06 10.19
C ARG A 210 -5.98 8.87 10.88
N GLY A 211 -5.09 8.15 10.20
CA GLY A 211 -3.70 8.09 10.59
C GLY A 211 -3.35 7.35 11.87
N ARG A 212 -2.32 7.85 12.55
CA ARG A 212 -1.63 7.16 13.68
C ARG A 212 -2.16 7.56 15.07
N ALA A 213 -3.15 8.45 15.13
CA ALA A 213 -3.50 9.20 16.34
C ALA A 213 -4.43 8.46 17.31
N SER A 214 -5.26 7.51 16.86
CA SER A 214 -6.25 6.87 17.75
C SER A 214 -5.71 5.71 18.61
N SER A 215 -4.40 5.61 18.80
CA SER A 215 -3.79 4.67 19.77
C SER A 215 -3.13 5.37 20.96
N SER A 216 -3.38 6.67 21.15
CA SER A 216 -2.96 7.38 22.36
C SER A 216 -3.89 7.03 23.51
N HIS A 217 -3.64 5.90 24.20
CA HIS A 217 -3.70 5.73 25.66
C HIS A 217 -3.55 4.24 26.01
N PRO A 218 -2.44 3.82 26.65
CA PRO A 218 -2.34 2.52 27.30
C PRO A 218 -3.02 2.62 28.68
N SER A 219 -4.33 2.81 28.72
CA SER A 219 -5.10 2.78 29.97
C SER A 219 -6.16 1.69 29.89
N SER A 220 -5.84 0.49 30.39
CA SER A 220 -6.73 -0.62 30.81
C SER A 220 -7.93 -1.07 29.94
N SER A 221 -8.14 -0.48 28.75
CA SER A 221 -9.13 -0.87 27.75
C SER A 221 -8.44 -1.00 26.39
N SER A 222 -7.61 -2.04 26.26
CA SER A 222 -6.74 -2.32 25.11
C SER A 222 -7.46 -2.79 23.85
N ASN A 223 -8.58 -2.16 23.49
CA ASN A 223 -9.17 -2.32 22.16
C ASN A 223 -8.50 -1.35 21.18
N SER A 224 -7.23 -1.59 20.84
CA SER A 224 -6.77 -1.20 19.51
C SER A 224 -7.74 -1.88 18.54
N VAL A 225 -8.58 -1.10 17.85
CA VAL A 225 -9.63 -1.67 16.99
C VAL A 225 -8.95 -2.36 15.80
N THR A 226 -8.56 -3.61 16.00
CA THR A 226 -7.96 -4.48 15.00
C THR A 226 -8.93 -4.60 13.83
N GLY A 227 -8.44 -4.42 12.60
CA GLY A 227 -9.29 -4.41 11.42
C GLY A 227 -9.97 -3.08 11.08
N SER A 228 -9.80 -2.02 11.90
CA SER A 228 -10.22 -0.67 11.51
C SER A 228 -9.48 -0.18 10.27
N LEU A 229 -10.26 0.35 9.33
CA LEU A 229 -9.74 0.93 8.09
C LEU A 229 -9.07 2.27 8.36
N ARG A 230 -8.00 2.57 7.63
CA ARG A 230 -7.18 3.76 7.87
C ARG A 230 -6.92 4.57 6.61
N THR A 231 -7.09 5.88 6.70
CA THR A 231 -6.75 6.83 5.62
C THR A 231 -5.34 7.42 5.79
N LYS A 232 -4.79 7.85 4.65
CA LYS A 232 -3.54 8.62 4.54
C LYS A 232 -3.84 10.12 4.34
N PRO A 233 -2.85 11.01 4.52
CA PRO A 233 -1.64 10.78 5.31
C PRO A 233 -2.01 10.61 6.77
N GLY A 234 -1.18 9.88 7.52
CA GLY A 234 -1.49 9.60 8.92
C GLY A 234 -1.30 10.76 9.90
N ARG A 235 -1.01 11.94 9.35
CA ARG A 235 -0.73 13.19 10.07
C ARG A 235 -2.01 14.04 10.14
N PRO A 236 -2.44 14.49 11.34
CA PRO A 236 -3.64 15.32 11.50
C PRO A 236 -3.55 16.67 10.77
N ASP A 237 -2.36 17.28 10.75
CA ASP A 237 -2.04 18.60 10.17
C ASP A 237 -2.00 18.63 8.65
N SER A 238 -1.89 17.47 7.99
CA SER A 238 -1.81 17.41 6.53
C SER A 238 -3.20 17.56 5.90
N PRO A 239 -3.34 17.95 4.62
CA PRO A 239 -4.66 17.94 3.98
C PRO A 239 -5.20 16.50 3.85
N PRO A 240 -6.53 16.29 3.99
CA PRO A 240 -7.11 14.95 3.95
C PRO A 240 -6.98 14.29 2.57
N SER A 241 -6.73 12.98 2.56
CA SER A 241 -6.80 12.13 1.37
C SER A 241 -7.76 10.97 1.61
N ILE A 242 -8.39 10.51 0.53
CA ILE A 242 -9.19 9.27 0.51
C ILE A 242 -8.32 8.03 0.19
N ALA A 243 -7.00 8.21 0.09
CA ALA A 243 -6.07 7.11 -0.10
C ALA A 243 -5.99 6.27 1.18
N MET A 244 -6.45 5.03 1.10
CA MET A 244 -6.37 4.08 2.21
C MET A 244 -4.94 3.58 2.45
N SER A 245 -4.73 3.02 3.64
CA SER A 245 -3.50 2.39 4.09
C SER A 245 -3.06 1.26 3.14
N CYS A 246 -1.75 0.99 3.10
CA CYS A 246 -1.22 -0.08 2.25
C CYS A 246 -1.67 -1.45 2.75
N SER A 247 -1.82 -1.65 4.07
CA SER A 247 -2.38 -2.90 4.61
C SER A 247 -3.80 -3.17 4.11
N ASP A 248 -4.68 -2.16 4.10
CA ASP A 248 -6.06 -2.30 3.62
C ASP A 248 -6.11 -2.61 2.13
N LYS A 249 -5.22 -1.97 1.36
CA LYS A 249 -5.11 -2.20 -0.07
C LYS A 249 -4.63 -3.62 -0.35
N ILE A 250 -3.53 -4.06 0.25
CA ILE A 250 -2.98 -5.40 0.05
C ILE A 250 -3.99 -6.46 0.48
N ALA A 251 -4.71 -6.25 1.60
CA ALA A 251 -5.79 -7.14 2.02
C ALA A 251 -6.88 -7.27 0.95
N LEU A 252 -7.30 -6.15 0.33
CA LEU A 252 -8.24 -6.20 -0.80
C LEU A 252 -7.62 -6.92 -2.02
N TRP A 253 -6.33 -6.79 -2.29
CA TRP A 253 -5.70 -7.43 -3.45
C TRP A 253 -5.60 -8.95 -3.28
N ASN A 254 -5.54 -9.43 -2.03
CA ASN A 254 -5.57 -10.83 -1.68
C ASN A 254 -6.97 -11.34 -1.27
N ALA A 255 -8.00 -10.50 -1.40
CA ALA A 255 -9.37 -10.92 -1.18
C ALA A 255 -9.83 -11.86 -2.30
N SER A 256 -10.66 -12.83 -1.92
CA SER A 256 -11.27 -13.83 -2.80
C SER A 256 -11.87 -13.17 -4.05
N GLU A 257 -11.43 -13.66 -5.21
CA GLU A 257 -11.80 -13.24 -6.57
C GLU A 257 -11.41 -11.80 -6.99
N ILE A 258 -10.62 -11.08 -6.18
CA ILE A 258 -10.20 -9.71 -6.48
C ILE A 258 -8.84 -9.66 -7.17
N GLY A 259 -7.79 -10.17 -6.53
CA GLY A 259 -6.43 -10.24 -7.08
C GLY A 259 -5.73 -8.88 -7.35
N ILE A 260 -4.44 -8.96 -7.70
CA ILE A 260 -3.59 -7.81 -8.01
C ILE A 260 -3.88 -7.22 -9.40
N GLN A 261 -4.48 -7.96 -10.33
CA GLN A 261 -4.76 -7.55 -11.71
C GLN A 261 -5.77 -6.39 -11.79
N GLY A 262 -6.75 -6.37 -10.88
CA GLY A 262 -7.81 -5.37 -10.84
C GLY A 262 -8.78 -5.44 -12.03
N SER A 263 -9.86 -4.67 -11.93
CA SER A 263 -11.03 -4.75 -12.83
C SER A 263 -10.77 -4.75 -14.34
N LEU A 264 -9.89 -3.89 -14.88
CA LEU A 264 -9.69 -3.90 -16.35
C LEU A 264 -8.96 -5.16 -16.82
N LEU A 265 -7.93 -5.59 -16.09
CA LEU A 265 -7.14 -6.75 -16.48
C LEU A 265 -7.85 -8.06 -16.12
N SER A 266 -8.88 -8.04 -15.26
CA SER A 266 -9.72 -9.21 -15.01
C SER A 266 -10.56 -9.63 -16.22
N ALA A 267 -10.63 -8.77 -17.25
CA ALA A 267 -11.16 -9.12 -18.56
C ALA A 267 -10.34 -10.22 -19.25
N LEU A 268 -9.02 -10.26 -18.99
CA LEU A 268 -8.05 -11.11 -19.68
C LEU A 268 -7.38 -12.12 -18.75
N LEU A 269 -7.34 -11.84 -17.45
CA LEU A 269 -6.70 -12.67 -16.43
C LEU A 269 -7.68 -13.07 -15.34
N THR A 270 -7.56 -14.30 -14.87
CA THR A 270 -8.13 -14.72 -13.59
C THR A 270 -7.43 -14.00 -12.42
N PRO A 271 -8.02 -14.02 -11.21
CA PRO A 271 -7.39 -13.41 -10.03
C PRO A 271 -5.98 -13.93 -9.78
N ILE A 272 -5.02 -13.00 -9.65
CA ILE A 272 -3.63 -13.29 -9.28
C ILE A 272 -3.41 -12.79 -7.86
N TYR A 273 -2.94 -13.67 -6.97
CA TYR A 273 -2.74 -13.37 -5.55
C TYR A 273 -1.26 -13.27 -5.21
N ILE A 274 -0.96 -12.58 -4.11
CA ILE A 274 0.40 -12.51 -3.56
C ILE A 274 0.60 -13.73 -2.66
N ASN A 275 1.57 -14.58 -3.00
CA ASN A 275 1.92 -15.79 -2.25
C ASN A 275 2.75 -15.46 -0.99
N SER A 276 3.65 -14.48 -1.07
CA SER A 276 4.38 -14.01 0.11
C SER A 276 4.73 -12.54 0.09
N ILE A 277 4.93 -12.01 1.28
CA ILE A 277 5.52 -10.69 1.53
C ILE A 277 6.85 -10.86 2.28
N THR A 278 7.92 -10.31 1.71
CA THR A 278 9.25 -10.21 2.35
C THR A 278 9.43 -8.81 2.90
N ILE A 279 9.78 -8.71 4.18
CA ILE A 279 9.99 -7.44 4.88
C ILE A 279 11.44 -7.33 5.34
N SER A 280 12.07 -6.17 5.18
CA SER A 280 13.39 -5.93 5.80
C SER A 280 13.26 -5.86 7.32
N ASP A 281 14.11 -6.59 8.04
CA ASP A 281 14.12 -6.60 9.51
C ASP A 281 14.75 -5.35 10.13
N HIS A 282 15.33 -4.47 9.31
CA HIS A 282 16.09 -3.30 9.74
C HIS A 282 15.37 -2.44 10.80
N PRO A 283 14.05 -2.17 10.69
CA PRO A 283 13.32 -1.43 11.72
C PRO A 283 13.32 -2.07 13.12
N THR A 284 13.50 -3.38 13.21
CA THR A 284 13.54 -4.10 14.50
C THR A 284 14.85 -3.91 15.25
N ARG A 285 15.93 -3.55 14.54
CA ARG A 285 17.26 -3.32 15.12
C ARG A 285 17.33 -2.03 15.93
N HIS A 286 16.38 -1.12 15.74
CA HIS A 286 16.27 0.15 16.48
C HIS A 286 15.41 0.03 17.74
N ILE A 287 14.86 -1.16 18.00
CA ILE A 287 13.99 -1.45 19.14
C ILE A 287 14.79 -2.19 20.21
N PHE A 288 15.48 -3.27 19.84
CA PHE A 288 16.33 -4.05 20.74
C PHE A 288 17.80 -4.02 20.25
N PRO A 289 18.73 -3.32 20.92
CA PRO A 289 18.47 -2.26 21.91
C PRO A 289 17.81 -1.05 21.26
N SER A 290 17.29 -0.14 22.08
CA SER A 290 16.68 1.10 21.57
C SER A 290 17.75 1.99 20.96
N PHE A 291 17.51 2.46 19.74
CA PHE A 291 18.40 3.43 19.08
C PHE A 291 18.46 4.75 19.88
N PRO A 292 19.65 5.38 20.05
CA PRO A 292 20.96 5.09 19.42
C PRO A 292 21.67 3.83 19.95
N LEU A 293 22.22 3.02 19.02
CA LEU A 293 22.75 1.67 19.26
C LEU A 293 23.88 1.64 20.29
N ASP A 294 23.80 0.69 21.23
CA ASP A 294 24.95 0.17 21.98
C ASP A 294 25.61 -0.94 21.14
N PRO A 295 26.89 -0.82 20.76
CA PRO A 295 27.58 -1.80 19.91
C PRO A 295 27.72 -3.20 20.53
N SER A 296 27.49 -3.41 21.82
CA SER A 296 27.46 -4.74 22.43
C SER A 296 26.06 -5.36 22.35
N GLY A 297 25.69 -5.87 21.17
CA GLY A 297 24.45 -6.65 21.02
C GLY A 297 24.51 -7.92 21.88
N SER A 298 23.60 -8.06 22.86
CA SER A 298 23.56 -9.26 23.71
C SER A 298 22.81 -10.41 23.03
N GLU A 299 23.13 -11.66 23.39
CA GLU A 299 22.37 -12.84 22.93
C GLU A 299 20.87 -12.72 23.28
N THR A 300 20.58 -12.09 24.43
CA THR A 300 19.22 -11.78 24.89
C THR A 300 18.50 -10.86 23.90
N GLU A 301 19.14 -9.81 23.41
CA GLU A 301 18.54 -8.88 22.45
C GLU A 301 18.25 -9.55 21.11
N GLU A 302 19.12 -10.45 20.62
CA GLU A 302 18.81 -11.20 19.40
C GLU A 302 17.61 -12.13 19.59
N LYS A 303 17.51 -12.80 20.74
CA LYS A 303 16.32 -13.60 21.10
C LYS A 303 15.06 -12.74 21.12
N GLN A 304 15.13 -11.54 21.69
CA GLN A 304 14.01 -10.59 21.72
C GLN A 304 13.65 -10.07 20.31
N ARG A 305 14.64 -9.72 19.47
CA ARG A 305 14.41 -9.35 18.06
C ARG A 305 13.75 -10.49 17.29
N ALA A 306 14.20 -11.72 17.46
CA ALA A 306 13.60 -12.89 16.84
C ALA A 306 12.14 -13.09 17.28
N ALA A 307 11.84 -12.95 18.58
CA ALA A 307 10.48 -13.02 19.10
C ALA A 307 9.59 -11.87 18.56
N LEU A 308 10.09 -10.64 18.53
CA LEU A 308 9.40 -9.49 17.93
C LEU A 308 9.09 -9.74 16.45
N ARG A 309 10.05 -10.25 15.67
CA ARG A 309 9.84 -10.62 14.26
C ARG A 309 8.70 -11.63 14.08
N ARG A 310 8.56 -12.61 14.98
CA ARG A 310 7.42 -13.56 14.95
C ARG A 310 6.09 -12.87 15.25
N VAL A 311 6.04 -12.01 16.27
CA VAL A 311 4.83 -11.23 16.61
C VAL A 311 4.40 -10.36 15.43
N LEU A 312 5.35 -9.65 14.84
CA LEU A 312 5.11 -8.76 13.70
C LEU A 312 4.69 -9.54 12.44
N ALA A 313 5.30 -10.69 12.16
CA ALA A 313 4.90 -11.55 11.04
C ALA A 313 3.48 -12.09 11.21
N LYS A 314 3.12 -12.57 12.42
CA LYS A 314 1.76 -13.03 12.74
C LYS A 314 0.73 -11.91 12.56
N ASP A 315 1.02 -10.71 13.07
CA ASP A 315 0.10 -9.57 12.95
C ASP A 315 -0.02 -9.05 11.52
N CYS A 316 1.09 -9.00 10.78
CA CYS A 316 1.10 -8.67 9.35
C CYS A 316 0.26 -9.69 8.57
N LYS A 317 0.47 -10.99 8.78
CA LYS A 317 -0.30 -12.06 8.14
C LYS A 317 -1.79 -11.93 8.43
N ARG A 318 -2.18 -11.70 9.69
CA ARG A 318 -3.57 -11.42 10.08
C ARG A 318 -4.13 -10.22 9.32
N ALA A 319 -3.45 -9.07 9.38
CA ALA A 319 -3.91 -7.83 8.78
C ALA A 319 -4.10 -7.95 7.25
N LEU A 320 -3.21 -8.66 6.56
CA LEU A 320 -3.20 -8.76 5.11
C LEU A 320 -4.06 -9.91 4.54
N ASN A 321 -4.45 -10.90 5.36
CA ASN A 321 -5.36 -11.97 4.94
C ASN A 321 -6.80 -11.77 5.43
N ARG A 322 -7.12 -10.71 6.16
CA ARG A 322 -8.45 -10.50 6.79
C ARG A 322 -9.67 -10.45 5.86
N ALA A 323 -9.46 -10.32 4.54
CA ALA A 323 -10.52 -10.29 3.53
C ALA A 323 -10.56 -11.57 2.66
N ARG A 324 -9.78 -12.58 3.04
CA ARG A 324 -9.73 -13.87 2.36
C ARG A 324 -10.68 -14.86 3.04
N THR A 325 -11.30 -15.72 2.25
CA THR A 325 -12.21 -16.78 2.73
C THR A 325 -11.39 -18.01 3.14
N GLN A 326 -11.81 -18.72 4.21
CA GLN A 326 -11.08 -19.88 4.76
C GLN A 326 -10.99 -21.08 3.78
N GLN A 327 -11.84 -21.13 2.76
CA GLN A 327 -11.90 -22.24 1.80
C GLN A 327 -10.90 -22.11 0.63
N GLU A 328 -10.13 -21.02 0.53
CA GLU A 328 -9.33 -20.71 -0.66
C GLU A 328 -7.82 -20.78 -0.43
N GLY A 329 -7.25 -21.99 -0.58
CA GLY A 329 -5.81 -22.22 -0.81
C GLY A 329 -4.85 -21.72 0.28
N GLN A 330 -3.56 -21.60 -0.06
CA GLN A 330 -2.49 -21.24 0.88
C GLN A 330 -2.51 -19.74 1.23
N GLU A 331 -2.62 -19.41 2.51
CA GLU A 331 -2.53 -18.03 3.03
C GLU A 331 -1.23 -17.35 2.60
N MET A 332 -1.25 -16.02 2.47
CA MET A 332 -0.02 -15.28 2.17
C MET A 332 0.97 -15.45 3.32
N GLU A 333 2.20 -15.86 2.98
CA GLU A 333 3.31 -15.97 3.93
C GLU A 333 3.96 -14.61 4.18
N ALA A 334 4.33 -14.32 5.42
CA ALA A 334 5.06 -13.12 5.79
C ALA A 334 6.42 -13.51 6.38
N GLY A 335 7.50 -13.15 5.70
CA GLY A 335 8.86 -13.46 6.10
C GLY A 335 9.76 -12.24 6.12
N TRP A 336 11.00 -12.47 6.53
CA TRP A 336 11.98 -11.43 6.82
C TRP A 336 13.22 -11.58 5.95
N SER A 337 13.86 -10.45 5.66
CA SER A 337 15.24 -10.40 5.16
C SER A 337 16.10 -9.55 6.08
N HIS A 338 17.33 -9.99 6.29
CA HIS A 338 18.36 -9.30 7.04
C HIS A 338 19.09 -8.22 6.23
N GLN A 339 18.75 -8.05 4.95
CA GLN A 339 19.37 -7.03 4.11
C GLN A 339 18.75 -5.66 4.41
N PRO A 340 19.56 -4.68 4.88
CA PRO A 340 19.08 -3.33 5.09
C PRO A 340 18.88 -2.63 3.74
N PHE A 341 17.86 -1.77 3.67
CA PHE A 341 17.69 -0.85 2.55
C PHE A 341 18.39 0.47 2.87
N ALA A 342 19.45 0.80 2.12
CA ALA A 342 20.34 1.94 2.39
C ALA A 342 19.64 3.33 2.41
N ASP A 343 18.48 3.45 1.78
CA ASP A 343 17.67 4.67 1.79
C ASP A 343 16.41 4.55 2.67
N SER A 344 16.35 3.56 3.56
CA SER A 344 15.36 3.47 4.64
C SER A 344 15.52 4.60 5.65
N ARG A 345 14.47 4.88 6.44
CA ARG A 345 14.57 5.89 7.50
C ARG A 345 15.65 5.54 8.51
N GLU A 346 15.70 4.27 8.90
CA GLU A 346 16.63 3.72 9.88
C GLU A 346 18.08 3.85 9.42
N SER A 347 18.40 3.49 8.16
CA SER A 347 19.76 3.62 7.62
C SER A 347 20.19 5.08 7.53
N LYS A 348 19.27 6.00 7.18
CA LYS A 348 19.57 7.45 7.18
C LYS A 348 19.75 8.00 8.59
N LEU A 349 19.01 7.48 9.57
CA LEU A 349 19.14 7.88 10.97
C LEU A 349 20.50 7.46 11.54
N GLU A 350 20.94 6.24 11.27
CA GLU A 350 22.27 5.73 11.64
C GLU A 350 23.38 6.55 10.98
N GLN A 351 23.24 6.86 9.68
CA GLN A 351 24.20 7.70 8.96
C GLN A 351 24.30 9.10 9.58
N ALA A 352 23.17 9.74 9.85
CA ALA A 352 23.12 11.07 10.47
C ALA A 352 23.68 11.05 11.89
N TRP A 353 23.36 10.01 12.69
CA TRP A 353 23.82 9.88 14.06
C TRP A 353 25.32 9.63 14.16
N SER A 354 25.87 8.81 13.28
CA SER A 354 27.31 8.57 13.20
C SER A 354 28.07 9.87 12.94
N ALA A 355 27.60 10.67 11.96
CA ALA A 355 28.17 11.98 11.65
C ALA A 355 28.02 12.99 12.81
N PHE A 356 26.83 13.04 13.45
CA PHE A 356 26.59 13.90 14.61
C PHE A 356 27.47 13.53 15.82
N SER A 357 27.64 12.23 16.08
CA SER A 357 28.42 11.75 17.23
C SER A 357 29.92 12.02 17.08
N SER A 358 30.44 12.04 15.84
CA SER A 358 31.84 12.41 15.58
C SER A 358 32.13 13.90 15.78
N ASP A 359 31.13 14.78 15.69
CA ASP A 359 31.28 16.23 15.83
C ASP A 359 31.28 16.70 17.29
N ILE A 360 30.83 15.87 18.24
CA ILE A 360 30.77 16.22 19.66
C ILE A 360 32.15 16.06 20.30
N THR A 361 32.90 17.16 20.39
CA THR A 361 34.13 17.27 21.19
C THR A 361 33.91 17.75 22.63
N THR A 362 32.68 17.78 23.16
CA THR A 362 32.40 18.37 24.48
C THR A 362 31.65 17.45 25.45
N ALA A 363 32.34 17.16 26.56
CA ALA A 363 31.97 16.24 27.63
C ALA A 363 30.93 16.80 28.64
N GLN A 364 29.98 17.65 28.22
CA GLN A 364 29.11 18.38 29.19
C GLN A 364 27.58 18.22 29.00
N GLN A 365 27.09 17.47 28.02
CA GLN A 365 25.65 17.24 27.84
C GLN A 365 25.25 15.81 28.20
N GLY A 366 24.15 15.65 28.94
CA GLY A 366 23.57 14.35 29.27
C GLY A 366 23.03 13.62 28.03
N PRO A 367 22.79 12.29 28.09
CA PRO A 367 22.28 11.50 26.96
C PRO A 367 20.97 12.02 26.36
N LYS A 368 20.10 12.57 27.21
CA LYS A 368 18.81 13.15 26.83
C LYS A 368 18.99 14.40 25.96
N ASP A 369 19.82 15.35 26.41
CA ASP A 369 20.08 16.61 25.69
C ASP A 369 20.69 16.36 24.32
N LYS A 370 21.60 15.38 24.22
CA LYS A 370 22.20 14.95 22.94
C LYS A 370 21.16 14.40 21.97
N THR A 371 20.22 13.60 22.46
CA THR A 371 19.18 12.99 21.64
C THR A 371 18.15 14.02 21.17
N GLU A 372 17.78 14.98 22.02
CA GLU A 372 16.90 16.08 21.64
C GLU A 372 17.55 17.01 20.62
N ALA A 373 18.82 17.38 20.82
CA ALA A 373 19.59 18.17 19.86
C ALA A 373 19.71 17.48 18.49
N PHE A 374 19.97 16.17 18.48
CA PHE A 374 19.99 15.38 17.26
C PHE A 374 18.64 15.38 16.54
N LYS A 375 17.55 15.09 17.25
CA LYS A 375 16.19 15.03 16.67
C LYS A 375 15.77 16.38 16.08
N ALA A 376 16.19 17.49 16.67
CA ALA A 376 15.85 18.83 16.19
C ALA A 376 16.48 19.15 14.83
N ASN A 377 17.72 18.72 14.58
CA ASN A 377 18.52 19.21 13.45
C ASN A 377 18.96 18.13 12.44
N HIS A 378 18.82 16.85 12.78
CA HIS A 378 19.40 15.76 11.99
C HIS A 378 18.42 14.63 11.66
N ASP A 379 17.14 14.71 12.08
CA ASP A 379 16.15 13.69 11.73
C ASP A 379 15.90 13.65 10.21
N PRO A 380 16.03 12.47 9.57
CA PRO A 380 15.81 12.33 8.14
C PRO A 380 14.38 12.67 7.74
N SER A 381 14.25 13.39 6.63
CA SER A 381 12.96 13.80 6.09
C SER A 381 12.50 12.87 4.96
N SER A 382 11.19 12.67 4.81
CA SER A 382 10.67 11.82 3.72
C SER A 382 10.98 12.44 2.35
N CYS A 383 11.50 11.64 1.42
CA CYS A 383 11.69 12.03 0.03
C CYS A 383 10.32 12.33 -0.63
N PRO A 384 10.16 13.47 -1.32
CA PRO A 384 8.93 13.80 -2.03
C PRO A 384 8.77 13.04 -3.35
N ASN A 385 9.89 12.57 -3.90
CA ASN A 385 9.95 11.91 -5.19
C ASN A 385 9.64 10.42 -5.06
N SER A 386 9.25 9.83 -6.17
CA SER A 386 8.97 8.40 -6.29
C SER A 386 9.58 7.89 -7.58
N VAL A 387 10.06 6.66 -7.57
CA VAL A 387 10.60 6.01 -8.77
C VAL A 387 9.71 4.82 -9.09
N LEU A 388 9.40 4.62 -10.37
CA LEU A 388 8.77 3.41 -10.87
C LEU A 388 9.68 2.76 -11.90
N HIS A 389 10.04 1.51 -11.68
CA HIS A 389 10.72 0.67 -12.65
C HIS A 389 9.80 -0.49 -13.04
N ILE A 390 9.69 -0.75 -14.34
CA ILE A 390 8.94 -1.86 -14.91
C ILE A 390 9.91 -2.64 -15.78
N ALA A 391 10.11 -3.92 -15.48
CA ALA A 391 10.99 -4.78 -16.26
C ALA A 391 10.47 -4.95 -17.70
N SER A 392 11.33 -5.37 -18.62
CA SER A 392 10.86 -5.84 -19.92
C SER A 392 10.01 -7.11 -19.76
N PRO A 393 8.98 -7.36 -20.60
CA PRO A 393 8.30 -8.65 -20.67
C PRO A 393 9.23 -9.83 -20.96
N THR A 394 10.39 -9.59 -21.58
CA THR A 394 11.44 -10.58 -21.84
C THR A 394 12.45 -10.71 -20.70
N PHE A 395 12.27 -9.95 -19.61
CA PHE A 395 13.24 -9.79 -18.50
C PHE A 395 14.58 -9.12 -18.86
N GLU A 396 14.76 -8.73 -20.13
CA GLU A 396 15.95 -8.00 -20.57
C GLU A 396 15.73 -6.49 -20.49
N GLY A 397 16.30 -5.86 -19.46
CA GLY A 397 16.19 -4.42 -19.23
C GLY A 397 14.85 -3.99 -18.63
N GLY A 398 14.47 -2.73 -18.82
CA GLY A 398 13.25 -2.16 -18.28
C GLY A 398 13.15 -0.66 -18.48
N LYS A 399 12.00 -0.10 -18.12
CA LYS A 399 11.73 1.35 -18.21
C LYS A 399 11.58 1.93 -16.81
N THR A 400 12.18 3.10 -16.60
CA THR A 400 12.15 3.81 -15.32
C THR A 400 11.50 5.19 -15.48
N GLU A 401 10.59 5.54 -14.57
CA GLU A 401 9.98 6.86 -14.46
C GLU A 401 10.29 7.49 -13.10
N ASN A 402 10.76 8.73 -13.12
CA ASN A 402 10.84 9.57 -11.93
C ASN A 402 9.56 10.39 -11.81
N LEU A 403 8.95 10.37 -10.64
CA LEU A 403 7.64 10.93 -10.39
C LEU A 403 7.67 11.89 -9.20
N VAL A 404 6.86 12.93 -9.28
CA VAL A 404 6.63 13.90 -8.21
C VAL A 404 5.18 14.38 -8.30
N SER A 405 4.49 14.43 -7.16
CA SER A 405 3.09 14.87 -7.08
C SER A 405 2.15 14.21 -8.10
N GLY A 406 2.36 12.92 -8.34
CA GLY A 406 1.56 12.08 -9.22
C GLY A 406 1.82 12.21 -10.73
N THR A 407 2.81 13.01 -11.14
CA THR A 407 3.21 13.24 -12.54
C THR A 407 4.69 12.94 -12.78
N LYS A 408 5.11 12.84 -14.04
CA LYS A 408 6.52 12.73 -14.41
C LYS A 408 7.30 13.97 -13.98
N MET A 409 8.43 13.75 -13.34
CA MET A 409 9.30 14.82 -12.84
C MET A 409 9.81 15.69 -13.99
N GLY A 410 9.79 17.02 -13.79
CA GLY A 410 10.25 18.00 -14.76
C GLY A 410 9.27 18.27 -15.92
N ALA A 411 8.15 17.55 -16.01
CA ALA A 411 7.19 17.75 -17.08
C ALA A 411 6.22 18.92 -16.77
N PRO A 412 5.84 19.74 -17.77
CA PRO A 412 4.85 20.79 -17.58
C PRO A 412 3.48 20.22 -17.18
N THR A 413 2.96 20.66 -16.04
CA THR A 413 1.65 20.23 -15.51
C THR A 413 0.50 21.18 -15.86
N LYS A 414 0.76 22.18 -16.71
CA LYS A 414 -0.25 23.12 -17.19
C LYS A 414 -1.23 22.40 -18.13
N ARG A 415 -2.51 22.46 -17.81
CA ARG A 415 -3.60 21.96 -18.65
C ARG A 415 -3.92 22.95 -19.77
N ALA A 416 -4.40 22.44 -20.90
CA ALA A 416 -4.99 23.30 -21.93
C ALA A 416 -6.25 23.98 -21.36
N LYS A 417 -6.56 25.19 -21.84
CA LYS A 417 -7.85 25.82 -21.52
C LYS A 417 -8.95 24.91 -22.05
N ALA A 418 -9.93 24.61 -21.21
CA ALA A 418 -11.15 23.98 -21.70
C ALA A 418 -11.76 24.87 -22.79
N LYS A 419 -12.28 24.26 -23.85
CA LYS A 419 -13.14 24.98 -24.82
C LYS A 419 -14.38 25.48 -24.06
N GLU A 420 -15.01 26.56 -24.49
CA GLU A 420 -16.27 27.03 -23.87
C GLU A 420 -17.30 25.89 -23.84
N GLY A 421 -17.87 25.61 -22.66
CA GLY A 421 -18.75 24.46 -22.42
C GLY A 421 -18.05 23.09 -22.34
N GLY A 422 -16.74 23.02 -22.56
CA GLY A 422 -15.93 21.81 -22.51
C GLY A 422 -15.51 21.44 -21.10
N LEU A 423 -15.40 20.14 -20.84
CA LEU A 423 -14.89 19.61 -19.58
C LEU A 423 -13.37 19.57 -19.60
N GLY A 424 -12.73 19.80 -18.46
CA GLY A 424 -11.29 20.08 -18.35
C GLY A 424 -10.42 19.09 -19.14
N GLU A 425 -9.42 19.60 -19.86
CA GLU A 425 -8.51 18.80 -20.67
C GLU A 425 -7.51 18.00 -19.80
N PRO A 426 -7.11 16.78 -20.22
CA PRO A 426 -6.08 16.03 -19.53
C PRO A 426 -4.72 16.71 -19.63
N LEU A 427 -3.79 16.29 -18.77
CA LEU A 427 -2.38 16.59 -18.90
C LEU A 427 -1.84 16.06 -20.23
N LYS A 428 -0.90 16.82 -20.78
CA LYS A 428 -0.09 16.38 -21.94
C LYS A 428 0.56 15.03 -21.63
N SER A 429 0.66 14.17 -22.64
CA SER A 429 1.22 12.81 -22.50
C SER A 429 2.59 12.77 -21.83
N ALA A 430 3.46 13.75 -22.11
CA ALA A 430 4.78 13.88 -21.51
C ALA A 430 4.78 14.02 -19.97
N ALA A 431 3.70 14.56 -19.38
CA ALA A 431 3.56 14.70 -17.93
C ALA A 431 2.93 13.48 -17.25
N ARG A 432 2.30 12.59 -18.02
CA ARG A 432 1.56 11.45 -17.48
C ARG A 432 2.49 10.26 -17.27
N SER A 433 2.39 9.64 -16.10
CA SER A 433 2.98 8.31 -15.87
C SER A 433 2.31 7.27 -16.77
N VAL A 434 3.06 6.28 -17.28
CA VAL A 434 2.47 5.16 -18.04
C VAL A 434 1.44 4.36 -17.23
N VAL A 435 1.47 4.46 -15.89
CA VAL A 435 0.54 3.74 -15.00
C VAL A 435 -0.52 4.63 -14.33
N CYS A 436 -0.71 5.87 -14.80
CA CYS A 436 -1.92 6.63 -14.46
C CYS A 436 -3.17 5.93 -15.03
N LYS A 437 -4.37 6.23 -14.52
CA LYS A 437 -5.59 5.49 -14.92
C LYS A 437 -5.83 5.61 -16.42
N LEU A 438 -5.65 6.80 -16.99
CA LEU A 438 -5.85 7.10 -18.41
C LEU A 438 -4.89 6.29 -19.29
N ASN A 439 -3.58 6.41 -19.05
CA ASN A 439 -2.59 5.68 -19.87
C ASN A 439 -2.75 4.15 -19.72
N TYR A 440 -3.01 3.65 -18.51
CA TYR A 440 -3.24 2.22 -18.30
C TYR A 440 -4.53 1.74 -18.98
N TYR A 441 -5.60 2.54 -18.95
CA TYR A 441 -6.85 2.25 -19.66
C TYR A 441 -6.63 2.16 -21.16
N GLN A 442 -5.92 3.14 -21.74
CA GLN A 442 -5.52 3.12 -23.14
C GLN A 442 -4.74 1.84 -23.48
N SER A 443 -3.74 1.48 -22.69
CA SER A 443 -2.97 0.24 -22.92
C SER A 443 -3.83 -1.02 -22.91
N VAL A 444 -4.77 -1.17 -21.97
CA VAL A 444 -5.66 -2.34 -21.93
C VAL A 444 -6.52 -2.39 -23.18
N VAL A 445 -7.17 -1.28 -23.55
CA VAL A 445 -8.08 -1.26 -24.70
C VAL A 445 -7.35 -1.51 -26.01
N THR A 446 -6.15 -0.93 -26.17
CA THR A 446 -5.31 -1.17 -27.37
C THR A 446 -4.93 -2.64 -27.53
N LEU A 447 -4.58 -3.33 -26.43
CA LEU A 447 -4.08 -4.71 -26.50
C LEU A 447 -5.20 -5.76 -26.36
N TYR A 448 -6.40 -5.36 -25.97
CA TYR A 448 -7.51 -6.28 -25.67
C TYR A 448 -7.85 -7.20 -26.85
N SER A 449 -8.05 -6.64 -28.04
CA SER A 449 -8.48 -7.42 -29.21
C SER A 449 -7.42 -8.42 -29.68
N SER A 450 -6.13 -8.03 -29.64
CA SER A 450 -5.04 -8.95 -29.97
C SER A 450 -4.93 -10.11 -28.97
N ILE A 451 -5.20 -9.87 -27.69
CA ILE A 451 -5.09 -10.92 -26.66
C ILE A 451 -6.32 -11.84 -26.65
N SER A 452 -7.51 -11.26 -26.75
CA SER A 452 -8.80 -11.97 -26.58
C SER A 452 -9.39 -12.50 -27.88
N GLY A 453 -8.92 -12.01 -29.04
CA GLY A 453 -9.55 -12.27 -30.34
C GLY A 453 -10.89 -11.55 -30.55
N LYS A 454 -11.34 -10.72 -29.60
CA LYS A 454 -12.61 -9.99 -29.66
C LYS A 454 -12.43 -8.57 -30.13
N ASP A 455 -13.25 -8.15 -31.08
CA ASP A 455 -13.27 -6.78 -31.55
C ASP A 455 -14.03 -5.85 -30.59
N LEU A 456 -13.51 -4.63 -30.42
CA LEU A 456 -14.10 -3.55 -29.63
C LEU A 456 -14.59 -2.39 -30.52
N ASP A 457 -14.53 -2.52 -31.86
CA ASP A 457 -14.70 -1.41 -32.80
C ASP A 457 -16.03 -0.66 -32.70
N GLN A 458 -17.13 -1.29 -32.25
CA GLN A 458 -18.40 -0.59 -32.02
C GLN A 458 -18.42 0.28 -30.74
N ALA A 459 -17.43 0.15 -29.84
CA ALA A 459 -17.43 0.79 -28.51
C ALA A 459 -16.26 1.77 -28.26
N LYS A 460 -15.20 1.76 -29.08
CA LYS A 460 -13.95 2.52 -28.81
C LYS A 460 -14.15 4.04 -28.67
N GLY A 461 -15.06 4.64 -29.44
CA GLY A 461 -15.23 6.10 -29.48
C GLY A 461 -15.91 6.71 -28.26
N GLU A 462 -16.79 5.93 -27.59
CA GLU A 462 -17.69 6.42 -26.54
C GLU A 462 -17.51 5.71 -25.19
N MET A 463 -16.74 4.62 -25.15
CA MET A 463 -16.53 3.85 -23.91
C MET A 463 -15.84 4.69 -22.83
N LEU A 464 -16.53 4.89 -21.71
CA LEU A 464 -15.94 5.50 -20.53
C LEU A 464 -15.15 4.47 -19.72
N TYR A 465 -14.17 4.97 -18.96
CA TYR A 465 -13.39 4.14 -18.03
C TYR A 465 -14.26 3.40 -17.00
N CYS A 466 -15.41 3.95 -16.62
CA CYS A 466 -16.35 3.28 -15.73
C CYS A 466 -17.06 2.09 -16.40
N ASP A 467 -17.39 2.19 -17.68
CA ASP A 467 -18.13 1.16 -18.44
C ASP A 467 -17.22 -0.04 -18.71
N ALA A 468 -15.98 0.23 -19.10
CA ALA A 468 -14.93 -0.77 -19.25
C ALA A 468 -14.74 -1.62 -17.97
N LYS A 469 -14.93 -1.00 -16.79
CA LYS A 469 -14.84 -1.66 -15.48
C LYS A 469 -16.14 -2.32 -15.02
N ALA A 470 -17.25 -2.06 -15.69
CA ALA A 470 -18.58 -2.50 -15.29
C ALA A 470 -19.09 -3.70 -16.10
N GLY A 471 -18.32 -4.21 -17.06
CA GLY A 471 -18.72 -5.37 -17.85
C GLY A 471 -18.37 -5.27 -19.32
N LEU A 472 -18.10 -4.07 -19.85
CA LEU A 472 -17.98 -3.87 -21.31
C LEU A 472 -16.81 -4.65 -21.93
N LEU A 473 -15.75 -4.95 -21.16
CA LEU A 473 -14.64 -5.78 -21.61
C LEU A 473 -14.86 -7.29 -21.38
N GLY A 474 -16.08 -7.72 -21.03
CA GLY A 474 -16.45 -9.13 -20.88
C GLY A 474 -16.72 -9.57 -19.43
N GLY A 475 -17.11 -10.84 -19.29
CA GLY A 475 -17.63 -11.42 -18.04
C GLY A 475 -16.67 -11.31 -16.85
N GLY A 476 -15.36 -11.37 -17.09
CA GLY A 476 -14.35 -11.22 -16.03
C GLY A 476 -14.34 -9.84 -15.37
N THR A 477 -14.69 -8.77 -16.08
CA THR A 477 -14.83 -7.43 -15.48
C THR A 477 -16.11 -7.31 -14.66
N LYS A 478 -17.21 -7.89 -15.15
CA LYS A 478 -18.50 -7.97 -14.45
C LYS A 478 -18.39 -8.75 -13.14
N ALA A 479 -17.76 -9.92 -13.17
CA ALA A 479 -17.53 -10.75 -11.98
C ALA A 479 -16.67 -10.02 -10.93
N HIS A 480 -15.52 -9.48 -11.34
CA HIS A 480 -14.66 -8.69 -10.44
C HIS A 480 -15.40 -7.48 -9.84
N ARG A 481 -16.23 -6.82 -10.64
CA ARG A 481 -17.01 -5.66 -10.21
C ARG A 481 -18.03 -6.06 -9.14
N LYS A 482 -18.82 -7.10 -9.41
CA LYS A 482 -19.81 -7.65 -8.48
C LYS A 482 -19.14 -8.04 -7.16
N ARG A 483 -18.07 -8.83 -7.20
CA ARG A 483 -17.33 -9.24 -6.00
C ARG A 483 -16.82 -8.06 -5.19
N LYS A 484 -16.26 -7.06 -5.88
CA LYS A 484 -15.79 -5.83 -5.22
C LYS A 484 -16.94 -5.06 -4.58
N ASP A 485 -18.12 -5.09 -5.19
CA ASP A 485 -19.33 -4.49 -4.63
C ASP A 485 -19.81 -5.22 -3.36
N GLU A 486 -19.74 -6.55 -3.31
CA GLU A 486 -20.01 -7.35 -2.10
C GLU A 486 -19.03 -7.04 -0.95
N LEU A 487 -17.72 -6.96 -1.24
CA LEU A 487 -16.70 -6.73 -0.20
C LEU A 487 -16.72 -5.31 0.37
N LEU A 488 -17.01 -4.33 -0.47
CA LEU A 488 -16.91 -2.91 -0.10
C LEU A 488 -18.28 -2.27 0.18
N GLY A 489 -19.41 -2.95 -0.03
CA GLY A 489 -20.75 -2.33 0.05
C GLY A 489 -21.08 -1.44 -1.16
N SER A 490 -22.26 -0.81 -1.15
CA SER A 490 -22.77 -0.03 -2.30
C SER A 490 -21.90 1.20 -2.63
N ARG A 491 -22.10 1.82 -3.80
CA ARG A 491 -21.35 3.04 -4.17
C ARG A 491 -21.88 4.26 -3.44
N GLU A 492 -23.18 4.28 -3.19
CA GLU A 492 -23.94 5.34 -2.56
C GLU A 492 -23.52 5.46 -1.10
N ASP A 493 -23.43 4.35 -0.39
CA ASP A 493 -22.95 4.32 1.00
C ASP A 493 -21.50 4.82 1.10
N ALA A 494 -20.65 4.38 0.18
CA ALA A 494 -19.27 4.82 0.13
C ALA A 494 -19.12 6.33 -0.12
N GLN A 495 -19.98 6.91 -0.95
CA GLN A 495 -19.97 8.34 -1.22
C GLN A 495 -20.35 9.13 0.03
N LYS A 496 -21.45 8.75 0.71
CA LYS A 496 -21.87 9.34 1.99
C LYS A 496 -20.76 9.27 3.04
N VAL A 497 -20.06 8.14 3.09
CA VAL A 497 -18.93 7.91 3.99
C VAL A 497 -17.74 8.83 3.69
N VAL A 498 -17.38 9.03 2.41
CA VAL A 498 -16.32 9.96 2.01
C VAL A 498 -16.69 11.41 2.36
N GLU A 499 -17.94 11.82 2.13
CA GLU A 499 -18.43 13.17 2.44
C GLU A 499 -18.39 13.45 3.95
N ARG A 500 -18.85 12.49 4.77
CA ARG A 500 -18.75 12.57 6.23
C ARG A 500 -17.30 12.65 6.71
N PHE A 501 -16.37 11.95 6.05
CA PHE A 501 -14.95 12.04 6.39
C PHE A 501 -14.35 13.41 6.05
N LEU A 502 -14.67 13.94 4.86
CA LEU A 502 -14.12 15.22 4.39
C LEU A 502 -14.66 16.41 5.20
N SER A 503 -15.92 16.37 5.63
CA SER A 503 -16.50 17.38 6.53
C SER A 503 -15.76 17.41 7.87
N ARG A 504 -15.70 16.28 8.59
CA ARG A 504 -14.96 16.17 9.86
C ARG A 504 -13.50 16.62 9.77
N ALA A 505 -12.83 16.33 8.65
CA ALA A 505 -11.44 16.75 8.45
C ALA A 505 -11.29 18.27 8.32
N ARG A 506 -12.27 18.98 7.73
CA ARG A 506 -12.26 20.46 7.64
C ARG A 506 -12.41 21.06 9.04
N ASP A 507 -13.34 20.55 9.83
CA ASP A 507 -13.63 21.06 11.17
C ASP A 507 -12.42 20.89 12.11
N ALA A 508 -11.74 19.73 12.05
CA ALA A 508 -10.52 19.50 12.83
C ALA A 508 -9.34 20.43 12.46
N THR A 509 -9.34 20.98 11.24
CA THR A 509 -8.30 21.90 10.77
C THR A 509 -8.65 23.36 11.10
N ALA A 510 -9.95 23.70 11.17
CA ALA A 510 -10.44 25.04 11.50
C ALA A 510 -10.16 25.46 12.95
N ILE A 511 -10.04 24.51 13.88
CA ILE A 511 -9.80 24.76 15.32
C ILE A 511 -8.39 25.36 15.61
N ARG A 512 -7.52 25.54 14.61
CA ARG A 512 -6.19 26.19 14.80
C ARG A 512 -6.02 27.54 14.08
N GLY A 513 -7.07 28.09 13.47
CA GLY A 513 -7.00 29.34 12.71
C GLY A 513 -7.84 30.47 13.31
N GLY A 514 -7.51 30.93 14.53
CA GLY A 514 -8.12 32.14 15.10
C GLY A 514 -7.78 32.35 16.58
N GLN A 515 -7.08 33.44 16.91
CA GLN A 515 -6.82 33.84 18.29
C GLN A 515 -8.08 34.42 18.97
N ARG A 516 -8.41 33.85 20.14
CA ARG A 516 -9.10 34.38 21.35
C ARG A 516 -10.34 35.28 21.18
N ARG A 517 -11.44 34.88 21.83
CA ARG A 517 -11.96 35.53 23.06
C ARG A 517 -13.07 34.70 23.73
N GLU A 518 -13.17 34.91 25.03
CA GLU A 518 -14.05 34.29 26.01
C GLU A 518 -15.52 34.38 25.59
N GLU A 519 -16.16 33.26 25.26
CA GLU A 519 -17.62 33.12 25.28
C GLU A 519 -18.06 31.64 25.18
N GLU A 520 -17.35 30.72 25.84
CA GLU A 520 -17.80 29.32 25.98
C GLU A 520 -17.93 28.94 27.45
N LYS A 521 -18.97 29.49 28.08
CA LYS A 521 -19.54 28.90 29.29
C LYS A 521 -21.05 28.68 29.23
N ASN A 522 -21.69 28.87 28.07
CA ASN A 522 -23.15 28.72 27.95
C ASN A 522 -23.65 27.95 26.70
N SER A 523 -22.80 27.20 26.01
CA SER A 523 -23.22 26.37 24.85
C SER A 523 -22.96 24.86 25.01
N MET A 524 -22.84 24.37 26.24
CA MET A 524 -22.94 22.93 26.55
C MET A 524 -24.38 22.56 26.92
N VAL A 525 -25.35 22.80 26.03
CA VAL A 525 -26.72 22.22 26.18
C VAL A 525 -27.36 21.78 24.86
N ASN A 526 -26.90 22.23 23.67
CA ASN A 526 -27.59 21.90 22.40
C ASN A 526 -26.80 21.04 21.40
N ALA A 527 -25.72 20.37 21.81
CA ALA A 527 -25.00 19.40 20.97
C ALA A 527 -25.48 17.94 21.15
N GLY A 528 -26.69 17.74 21.68
CA GLY A 528 -27.26 16.41 21.95
C GLY A 528 -28.48 16.05 21.11
N LYS A 529 -28.71 16.70 19.96
CA LYS A 529 -29.99 16.55 19.22
C LYS A 529 -29.89 16.59 17.69
N VAL A 530 -28.82 16.06 17.10
CA VAL A 530 -28.74 15.83 15.63
C VAL A 530 -28.40 14.38 15.28
N ASP A 531 -28.37 13.47 16.26
CA ASP A 531 -28.08 12.04 16.03
C ASP A 531 -29.33 11.14 16.02
N GLU A 532 -30.55 11.70 15.90
CA GLU A 532 -31.82 10.94 16.01
C GLU A 532 -32.72 10.93 14.75
N GLU A 533 -32.22 11.28 13.55
CA GLU A 533 -33.06 11.25 12.32
C GLU A 533 -32.60 10.28 11.23
N LEU A 534 -31.98 9.15 11.60
CA LEU A 534 -31.80 8.00 10.68
C LEU A 534 -32.05 6.64 11.37
N GLU A 535 -32.89 6.61 12.40
CA GLU A 535 -33.50 5.36 12.89
C GLU A 535 -34.94 5.30 12.38
N GLU A 536 -35.15 4.66 11.24
CA GLU A 536 -36.34 3.88 10.84
C GLU A 536 -36.30 3.63 9.32
N GLU A 537 -36.61 2.39 8.90
CA GLU A 537 -36.37 1.73 7.60
C GLU A 537 -35.02 0.97 7.55
N GLU A 538 -34.94 -0.37 7.60
CA GLU A 538 -35.82 -1.41 7.06
C GLU A 538 -35.91 -2.62 8.01
N ALA A 539 -37.14 -3.00 8.34
CA ALA A 539 -37.50 -4.37 8.68
C ALA A 539 -38.13 -5.00 7.42
N ASP A 540 -37.32 -5.59 6.54
CA ASP A 540 -37.78 -6.65 5.64
C ASP A 540 -36.64 -7.62 5.29
N GLY A 541 -36.99 -8.90 5.19
CA GLY A 541 -36.08 -10.03 5.14
C GLY A 541 -35.37 -10.19 3.81
N GLN A 542 -34.08 -9.84 3.78
CA GLN A 542 -32.99 -10.58 3.10
C GLN A 542 -31.68 -9.85 3.40
N ARG A 543 -31.02 -10.17 4.53
CA ARG A 543 -29.67 -9.64 4.78
C ARG A 543 -28.70 -10.23 3.77
N GLY A 544 -28.34 -9.44 2.76
CA GLY A 544 -27.20 -9.69 1.90
C GLY A 544 -25.89 -9.76 2.72
N PRO A 545 -24.79 -10.24 2.12
CA PRO A 545 -23.51 -10.38 2.81
C PRO A 545 -23.03 -9.03 3.37
N VAL A 546 -22.64 -9.01 4.64
CA VAL A 546 -22.12 -7.82 5.34
C VAL A 546 -20.80 -7.37 4.70
N ALA A 547 -20.72 -6.09 4.28
CA ALA A 547 -19.53 -5.54 3.65
C ALA A 547 -18.34 -5.50 4.62
N THR A 548 -17.22 -6.16 4.28
CA THR A 548 -16.02 -6.24 5.14
C THR A 548 -15.29 -4.89 5.27
N PHE A 549 -15.42 -4.01 4.28
CA PHE A 549 -14.70 -2.73 4.23
C PHE A 549 -15.62 -1.48 4.29
N ASN A 550 -16.92 -1.64 4.59
CA ASN A 550 -17.85 -0.54 4.90
C ASN A 550 -17.73 0.71 4.00
N GLY A 551 -17.77 0.54 2.67
CA GLY A 551 -17.74 1.64 1.68
C GLY A 551 -16.36 2.18 1.33
N TRP A 552 -15.35 1.99 2.17
CA TRP A 552 -14.01 2.53 1.95
C TRP A 552 -13.21 1.77 0.88
N LEU A 553 -12.13 2.37 0.36
CA LEU A 553 -11.37 1.92 -0.85
C LEU A 553 -12.06 2.21 -2.20
N ARG A 554 -13.11 3.03 -2.22
CA ARG A 554 -13.70 3.54 -3.47
C ARG A 554 -13.16 4.93 -3.80
N THR A 555 -12.72 5.09 -5.04
CA THR A 555 -12.62 6.43 -5.61
C THR A 555 -14.03 6.83 -6.05
N PRO A 556 -14.51 8.04 -5.74
CA PRO A 556 -15.81 8.52 -6.22
C PRO A 556 -15.99 8.30 -7.72
N ALA A 557 -17.23 8.04 -8.13
CA ALA A 557 -17.56 7.67 -9.51
C ALA A 557 -17.15 8.76 -10.51
N SER A 558 -17.18 10.04 -10.10
CA SER A 558 -16.72 11.18 -10.89
C SER A 558 -15.28 11.03 -11.41
N PHE A 559 -14.39 10.38 -10.66
CA PHE A 559 -12.99 10.12 -11.08
C PHE A 559 -12.82 8.88 -11.97
N ALA A 560 -13.92 8.39 -12.54
CA ALA A 560 -13.97 7.29 -13.49
C ALA A 560 -14.80 7.63 -14.76
N ARG A 561 -15.35 8.85 -14.86
CA ARG A 561 -16.16 9.31 -15.99
C ARG A 561 -15.30 10.08 -16.99
N PHE A 562 -14.36 9.38 -17.61
CA PHE A 562 -13.55 9.92 -18.70
C PHE A 562 -13.41 8.90 -19.83
N ASP A 563 -13.33 9.39 -21.07
CA ASP A 563 -13.17 8.58 -22.29
C ASP A 563 -11.71 8.15 -22.51
N LEU A 564 -11.42 7.45 -23.62
CA LEU A 564 -10.06 7.05 -23.99
C LEU A 564 -9.11 8.23 -24.24
N HIS A 565 -9.61 9.44 -24.42
CA HIS A 565 -8.80 10.64 -24.58
C HIS A 565 -8.60 11.37 -23.24
N GLY A 566 -9.24 10.92 -22.16
CA GLY A 566 -9.18 11.55 -20.85
C GLY A 566 -10.11 12.75 -20.72
N ARG A 567 -11.01 12.96 -21.69
CA ARG A 567 -12.04 13.99 -21.64
C ARG A 567 -13.13 13.49 -20.69
N THR A 568 -13.53 14.35 -19.76
CA THR A 568 -14.57 14.00 -18.79
C THR A 568 -15.94 14.25 -19.41
N THR A 569 -16.98 13.57 -18.93
CA THR A 569 -18.39 13.84 -19.29
C THR A 569 -19.08 14.59 -18.16
N SER A 570 -20.05 15.47 -18.48
CA SER A 570 -20.68 16.30 -17.47
C SER A 570 -21.40 15.42 -16.47
N VAL A 571 -21.31 15.84 -15.21
CA VAL A 571 -22.20 15.34 -14.16
C VAL A 571 -23.56 15.99 -14.46
N GLN A 572 -24.58 15.18 -14.76
CA GLN A 572 -25.96 15.56 -14.46
C GLN A 572 -26.17 15.36 -12.97
#